data_AF-A0A517ZAH1-F1
#
_entry.id   AF-A0A517ZAH1-F1
#
_cell.length_a   1.000
_cell.length_b   1.000
_cell.length_c   1.000
_cell.angle_alpha   90.00
_cell.angle_beta   90.00
_cell.angle_gamma   90.00
#
_symmetry.space_group_name_H-M   'P 1'
#
loop_
_entity.id
_entity.type
_entity.pdbx_description
1 polymer ?
#
loop_
_entity_poly.entity_id
_entity_poly.type
_entity_poly.pdbx_seq_one_letter_code
_entity_poly.pdbx_strand_id
1 'polypeptide(L)'
;MNARYSTTITAAALSITCGLTLPSTVCCDDPADAPAERVSRAEARRQARLLHETIHSTLQRVHHEFYREDEGLPIPAAVIEDTFDDLEETQQVKLRWLVVEGQAMNTDHVAQNEFEKAAVKALESGREEYEWIEGNMYRRAGAISLTNACLKCHVPDRKTTENRTAGLIVGIPIHKE
;
A
#
# COMPACT_ATOMS: atom_id res chain seq x y z
N MET A 1 84.13 25.58 -46.96
CA MET A 1 83.22 24.97 -47.96
C MET A 1 81.89 24.65 -47.28
N ASN A 2 80.79 25.08 -47.92
CA ASN A 2 79.37 24.74 -47.75
C ASN A 2 78.71 25.14 -46.41
N ALA A 3 78.03 26.29 -46.34
CA ALA A 3 76.71 26.66 -46.90
C ALA A 3 75.53 26.22 -46.00
N ARG A 4 74.97 27.22 -45.32
CA ARG A 4 73.75 27.17 -44.50
C ARG A 4 72.52 27.15 -45.42
N TYR A 5 71.52 26.35 -45.08
CA TYR A 5 70.14 26.59 -45.47
C TYR A 5 69.24 26.35 -44.26
N SER A 6 68.55 27.42 -43.84
CA SER A 6 67.52 27.42 -42.81
C SER A 6 66.20 27.64 -43.53
N THR A 7 65.28 26.69 -43.43
CA THR A 7 63.96 26.76 -44.05
C THR A 7 62.94 27.14 -42.98
N THR A 8 62.39 28.34 -43.12
CA THR A 8 61.25 28.85 -42.35
C THR A 8 59.98 28.08 -42.71
N ILE A 9 59.33 27.45 -41.72
CA ILE A 9 57.99 26.87 -41.84
C ILE A 9 57.00 27.89 -41.25
N THR A 10 56.15 28.46 -42.09
CA THR A 10 55.01 29.30 -41.71
C THR A 10 53.88 28.41 -41.18
N ALA A 11 53.48 28.65 -39.93
CA ALA A 11 52.35 27.98 -39.30
C ALA A 11 51.02 28.61 -39.77
N ALA A 12 50.15 27.81 -40.38
CA ALA A 12 48.76 28.17 -40.64
C ALA A 12 47.91 27.81 -39.41
N ALA A 13 47.30 28.81 -38.78
CA ALA A 13 46.36 28.63 -37.68
C ALA A 13 45.00 28.19 -38.24
N LEU A 14 44.59 26.96 -37.95
CA LEU A 14 43.24 26.46 -38.19
C LEU A 14 42.44 26.63 -36.90
N SER A 15 41.55 27.63 -36.87
CA SER A 15 40.60 27.83 -35.77
C SER A 15 39.50 26.76 -35.84
N ILE A 16 39.58 25.76 -34.96
CA ILE A 16 38.49 24.82 -34.70
C ILE A 16 37.53 25.52 -33.74
N THR A 17 36.43 26.05 -34.28
CA THR A 17 35.27 26.46 -33.48
C THR A 17 34.54 25.20 -33.00
N CYS A 18 34.91 24.74 -31.81
CA CYS A 18 34.16 23.72 -31.07
C CYS A 18 32.83 24.34 -30.61
N GLY A 19 31.75 24.05 -31.33
CA GLY A 19 30.41 24.37 -30.87
C GLY A 19 30.06 23.49 -29.68
N LEU A 20 30.19 24.02 -28.46
CA LEU A 20 29.60 23.42 -27.27
C LEU A 20 28.09 23.55 -27.35
N THR A 21 27.41 22.54 -27.88
CA THR A 21 25.99 22.32 -27.58
C THR A 21 25.91 21.80 -26.16
N LEU A 22 25.43 22.64 -25.26
CA LEU A 22 25.06 22.26 -23.89
C LEU A 22 24.06 21.09 -23.96
N PRO A 23 24.26 20.00 -23.20
CA PRO A 23 23.26 18.94 -23.11
C PRO A 23 21.99 19.54 -22.52
N SER A 24 20.88 19.34 -23.22
CA SER A 24 19.55 19.59 -22.69
C SER A 24 19.44 18.86 -21.35
N THR A 25 19.22 19.62 -20.28
CA THR A 25 18.77 19.11 -19.00
C THR A 25 17.56 18.23 -19.26
N VAL A 26 17.73 16.92 -19.09
CA VAL A 26 16.63 16.02 -18.79
C VAL A 26 16.08 16.52 -17.47
N CYS A 27 14.95 17.21 -17.51
CA CYS A 27 14.14 17.43 -16.32
C CYS A 27 13.74 16.02 -15.88
N CYS A 28 14.34 15.56 -14.77
CA CYS A 28 13.75 14.47 -14.02
C CYS A 28 12.39 15.00 -13.59
N ASP A 29 11.32 14.57 -14.27
CA ASP A 29 9.98 14.74 -13.72
C ASP A 29 10.01 14.07 -12.34
N ASP A 30 9.80 14.85 -11.29
CA ASP A 30 9.64 14.32 -9.94
C ASP A 30 8.52 13.27 -9.99
N PRO A 31 8.74 12.01 -9.57
CA PRO A 31 7.71 10.96 -9.62
C PRO A 31 6.55 11.20 -8.63
N ALA A 32 6.53 12.35 -7.95
CA ALA A 32 5.61 12.65 -6.87
C ALA A 32 4.15 12.92 -7.29
N ASP A 33 3.83 12.89 -8.60
CA ASP A 33 2.46 13.18 -9.06
C ASP A 33 2.01 12.35 -10.28
N ALA A 34 2.56 11.15 -10.45
CA ALA A 34 1.96 10.21 -11.40
C ALA A 34 0.53 9.87 -10.90
N PRO A 35 -0.53 10.14 -11.68
CA PRO A 35 -1.88 9.80 -11.24
C PRO A 35 -1.96 8.30 -11.00
N ALA A 36 -2.53 7.90 -9.86
CA ALA A 36 -2.94 6.51 -9.64
C ALA A 36 -3.58 5.96 -10.91
N GLU A 37 -3.18 4.77 -11.35
CA GLU A 37 -3.89 4.11 -12.43
C GLU A 37 -5.32 3.84 -11.95
N ARG A 38 -6.24 4.72 -12.34
CA ARG A 38 -7.65 4.61 -11.99
C ARG A 38 -8.24 3.49 -12.82
N VAL A 39 -9.11 2.71 -12.20
CA VAL A 39 -9.73 1.57 -12.86
C VAL A 39 -11.25 1.70 -12.91
N SER A 40 -11.90 0.79 -13.63
CA SER A 40 -13.37 0.67 -13.60
C SER A 40 -13.84 0.18 -12.23
N ARG A 41 -15.10 0.46 -11.86
CA ARG A 41 -15.70 -0.08 -10.62
C ARG A 41 -15.65 -1.60 -10.54
N ALA A 42 -15.84 -2.28 -11.68
CA ALA A 42 -15.78 -3.74 -11.74
C ALA A 42 -14.36 -4.26 -11.47
N GLU A 43 -13.34 -3.58 -12.00
CA GLU A 43 -11.93 -3.88 -11.72
C GLU A 43 -11.58 -3.64 -10.26
N ALA A 44 -11.93 -2.47 -9.72
CA ALA A 44 -11.70 -2.11 -8.33
C ALA A 44 -12.31 -3.13 -7.36
N ARG A 45 -13.53 -3.61 -7.62
CA ARG A 45 -14.15 -4.67 -6.82
C ARG A 45 -13.33 -5.96 -6.84
N ARG A 46 -12.84 -6.40 -8.01
CA ARG A 46 -12.03 -7.62 -8.11
C ARG A 46 -10.68 -7.46 -7.39
N GLN A 47 -10.00 -6.34 -7.61
CA GLN A 47 -8.72 -6.04 -6.95
C GLN A 47 -8.88 -5.99 -5.42
N ALA A 48 -9.92 -5.30 -4.93
CA ALA A 48 -10.18 -5.21 -3.49
C ALA A 48 -10.49 -6.57 -2.84
N ARG A 49 -11.22 -7.44 -3.55
CA ARG A 49 -11.48 -8.81 -3.07
C ARG A 49 -10.20 -9.64 -3.03
N LEU A 50 -9.38 -9.59 -4.09
CA LEU A 50 -8.12 -10.31 -4.16
C LEU A 50 -7.15 -9.86 -3.05
N LEU A 51 -6.99 -8.54 -2.85
CA LEU A 51 -6.17 -7.99 -1.78
C LEU A 51 -6.67 -8.43 -0.41
N HIS A 52 -7.99 -8.37 -0.19
CA HIS A 52 -8.59 -8.84 1.05
C HIS A 52 -8.27 -10.31 1.33
N GLU A 53 -8.53 -11.20 0.37
CA GLU A 53 -8.31 -12.63 0.52
C GLU A 53 -6.83 -12.95 0.76
N THR A 54 -5.93 -12.24 0.07
CA THR A 54 -4.48 -12.41 0.20
C THR A 54 -4.03 -12.00 1.60
N ILE A 55 -4.41 -10.81 2.06
CA ILE A 55 -4.02 -10.29 3.38
C ILE A 55 -4.66 -11.12 4.49
N HIS A 56 -5.95 -11.47 4.36
CA HIS A 56 -6.64 -12.34 5.29
C HIS A 56 -5.90 -13.68 5.46
N SER A 57 -5.64 -14.37 4.35
CA SER A 57 -5.02 -15.70 4.38
C SER A 57 -3.58 -15.64 4.89
N THR A 58 -2.84 -14.59 4.52
CA THR A 58 -1.48 -14.35 4.99
C THR A 58 -1.46 -14.10 6.49
N LEU A 59 -2.33 -13.21 6.99
CA LEU A 59 -2.43 -12.93 8.42
C LEU A 59 -2.75 -14.20 9.23
N GLN A 60 -3.73 -15.00 8.78
CA GLN A 60 -4.08 -16.27 9.45
C GLN A 60 -2.88 -17.21 9.52
N ARG A 61 -2.19 -17.40 8.38
CA ARG A 61 -1.10 -18.36 8.28
C ARG A 61 0.12 -17.87 9.07
N VAL A 62 0.47 -16.60 8.97
CA VAL A 62 1.61 -16.04 9.70
C VAL A 62 1.39 -16.09 11.21
N HIS A 63 0.19 -15.70 11.65
CA HIS A 63 -0.15 -15.75 13.07
C HIS A 63 -0.22 -17.18 13.60
N HIS A 64 -0.71 -18.15 12.81
CA HIS A 64 -0.77 -19.54 13.25
C HIS A 64 0.60 -20.21 13.29
N GLU A 65 1.39 -20.09 12.22
CA GLU A 65 2.63 -20.84 12.03
C GLU A 65 3.80 -20.21 12.79
N PHE A 66 3.93 -18.87 12.77
CA PHE A 66 5.16 -18.19 13.19
C PHE A 66 5.03 -17.36 14.48
N TYR A 67 3.84 -16.84 14.81
CA TYR A 67 3.71 -16.00 16.00
C TYR A 67 3.80 -16.81 17.29
N ARG A 68 4.61 -16.33 18.24
CA ARG A 68 4.79 -16.88 19.59
C ARG A 68 4.69 -15.74 20.59
N GLU A 69 3.70 -15.84 21.48
CA GLU A 69 3.34 -14.80 22.44
C GLU A 69 4.46 -14.56 23.47
N ASP A 70 5.16 -15.62 23.86
CA ASP A 70 6.21 -15.64 24.87
C ASP A 70 7.60 -15.22 24.36
N GLU A 71 7.77 -15.10 23.04
CA GLU A 71 9.04 -14.73 22.41
C GLU A 71 9.18 -13.21 22.18
N GLY A 72 8.17 -12.41 22.51
CA GLY A 72 8.21 -10.95 22.34
C GLY A 72 8.26 -10.50 20.87
N LEU A 73 7.87 -11.36 19.94
CA LEU A 73 7.81 -11.04 18.52
C LEU A 73 6.71 -9.99 18.23
N PRO A 74 6.89 -9.12 17.21
CA PRO A 74 5.85 -8.21 16.77
C PRO A 74 4.57 -8.96 16.37
N ILE A 75 3.41 -8.35 16.64
CA ILE A 75 2.11 -8.90 16.25
C ILE A 75 2.02 -8.86 14.71
N PRO A 76 1.68 -9.97 14.04
CA PRO A 76 1.65 -10.02 12.57
C PRO A 76 0.79 -8.93 11.91
N ALA A 77 -0.35 -8.59 12.51
CA ALA A 77 -1.21 -7.52 11.99
C ALA A 77 -0.50 -6.15 11.95
N ALA A 78 0.33 -5.85 12.96
CA ALA A 78 1.10 -4.61 13.02
C ALA A 78 2.24 -4.62 12.00
N VAL A 79 2.93 -5.74 11.78
CA VAL A 79 3.98 -5.83 10.76
C VAL A 79 3.42 -5.68 9.34
N ILE A 80 2.19 -6.16 9.11
CA ILE A 80 1.53 -6.04 7.80
C ILE A 80 1.08 -4.58 7.53
N GLU A 81 0.91 -3.74 8.56
CA GLU A 81 0.55 -2.31 8.37
C GLU A 81 1.60 -1.55 7.57
N ASP A 82 2.89 -1.89 7.70
CA ASP A 82 3.94 -1.27 6.88
C ASP A 82 3.69 -1.48 5.36
N THR A 83 3.11 -2.62 4.98
CA THR A 83 2.71 -2.88 3.57
C THR A 83 1.52 -2.02 3.14
N PHE A 84 0.70 -1.55 4.08
CA PHE A 84 -0.43 -0.67 3.76
C PHE A 84 0.06 0.71 3.39
N ASP A 85 1.04 1.22 4.12
CA ASP A 85 1.69 2.49 3.84
C ASP A 85 2.39 2.45 2.46
N ASP A 86 3.13 1.38 2.16
CA ASP A 86 3.76 1.18 0.85
C ASP A 86 2.73 1.19 -0.31
N LEU A 87 1.58 0.54 -0.12
CA LEU A 87 0.51 0.49 -1.14
C LEU A 87 -0.19 1.83 -1.29
N GLU A 88 -0.32 2.61 -0.22
CA GLU A 88 -0.85 3.97 -0.31
C GLU A 88 0.13 4.89 -1.04
N GLU A 89 1.42 4.84 -0.71
CA GLU A 89 2.45 5.66 -1.35
C GLU A 89 2.61 5.34 -2.85
N THR A 90 2.69 4.05 -3.19
CA THR A 90 3.07 3.63 -4.54
C THR A 90 1.90 3.42 -5.49
N GLN A 91 0.70 3.13 -4.98
CA GLN A 91 -0.47 2.77 -5.79
C GLN A 91 -1.73 3.59 -5.44
N GLN A 92 -1.66 4.47 -4.43
CA GLN A 92 -2.82 5.16 -3.85
C GLN A 92 -3.96 4.20 -3.43
N VAL A 93 -3.60 2.95 -3.13
CA VAL A 93 -4.52 1.94 -2.59
C VAL A 93 -4.50 2.08 -1.06
N LYS A 94 -5.66 2.37 -0.47
CA LYS A 94 -5.76 2.56 0.98
C LYS A 94 -6.17 1.25 1.65
N LEU A 95 -5.39 0.76 2.60
CA LEU A 95 -5.76 -0.38 3.43
C LEU A 95 -5.79 0.02 4.89
N ARG A 96 -6.70 -0.60 5.65
CA ARG A 96 -6.87 -0.27 7.07
C ARG A 96 -7.57 -1.39 7.81
N TRP A 97 -7.03 -1.76 8.96
CA TRP A 97 -7.73 -2.66 9.89
C TRP A 97 -8.95 -1.97 10.50
N LEU A 98 -9.98 -2.75 10.79
CA LEU A 98 -11.22 -2.29 11.39
C LEU A 98 -11.61 -3.18 12.56
N VAL A 99 -11.82 -2.59 13.72
CA VAL A 99 -12.41 -3.28 14.87
C VAL A 99 -13.90 -3.47 14.60
N VAL A 100 -14.36 -4.72 14.63
CA VAL A 100 -15.78 -5.07 14.47
C VAL A 100 -16.28 -5.68 15.79
N GLU A 101 -15.68 -6.78 16.23
CA GLU A 101 -15.95 -7.40 17.53
C GLU A 101 -14.67 -7.48 18.38
N GLY A 102 -14.86 -7.59 19.70
CA GLY A 102 -13.75 -7.73 20.66
C GLY A 102 -13.10 -6.41 21.06
N GLN A 103 -11.98 -6.50 21.77
CA GLN A 103 -11.25 -5.32 22.23
C GLN A 103 -10.43 -4.71 21.10
N ALA A 104 -10.47 -3.37 20.99
CA ALA A 104 -9.56 -2.62 20.14
C ALA A 104 -8.13 -2.78 20.66
N MET A 105 -7.29 -3.51 19.93
CA MET A 105 -5.86 -3.63 20.25
C MET A 105 -5.08 -2.37 19.87
N ASN A 106 -5.55 -1.66 18.84
CA ASN A 106 -5.11 -0.33 18.48
C ASN A 106 -6.36 0.56 18.31
N THR A 107 -6.38 1.71 18.99
CA THR A 107 -7.49 2.67 18.90
C THR A 107 -7.63 3.27 17.51
N ASP A 108 -6.53 3.28 16.74
CA ASP A 108 -6.55 3.76 15.37
C ASP A 108 -7.48 2.91 14.51
N HIS A 109 -7.76 1.65 14.85
CA HIS A 109 -8.63 0.76 14.07
C HIS A 109 -10.13 0.87 14.41
N VAL A 110 -10.49 1.75 15.34
CA VAL A 110 -11.89 2.02 15.66
C VAL A 110 -12.55 2.80 14.53
N ALA A 111 -13.79 2.48 14.22
CA ALA A 111 -14.57 3.17 13.18
C ALA A 111 -14.69 4.68 13.47
N GLN A 112 -14.29 5.50 12.50
CA GLN A 112 -14.23 6.97 12.65
C GLN A 112 -15.32 7.68 11.83
N ASN A 113 -15.53 7.25 10.59
CA ASN A 113 -16.44 7.89 9.64
C ASN A 113 -17.71 7.05 9.38
N GLU A 114 -18.65 7.62 8.62
CA GLU A 114 -19.96 6.99 8.37
C GLU A 114 -19.85 5.68 7.58
N PHE A 115 -18.91 5.58 6.64
CA PHE A 115 -18.63 4.35 5.92
C PHE A 115 -18.15 3.26 6.90
N GLU A 116 -17.20 3.57 7.78
CA GLU A 116 -16.64 2.61 8.73
C GLU A 116 -17.69 2.13 9.74
N LYS A 117 -18.54 3.03 10.26
CA LYS A 117 -19.63 2.66 11.16
C LYS A 117 -20.66 1.75 10.48
N ALA A 118 -21.01 2.06 9.22
CA ALA A 118 -21.91 1.23 8.43
C ALA A 118 -21.30 -0.15 8.11
N ALA A 119 -20.00 -0.18 7.82
CA ALA A 119 -19.24 -1.40 7.62
C ALA A 119 -19.24 -2.27 8.87
N VAL A 120 -18.91 -1.72 10.05
CA VAL A 120 -18.96 -2.45 11.33
C VAL A 120 -20.33 -3.08 11.52
N LYS A 121 -21.42 -2.30 11.42
CA LYS A 121 -22.79 -2.81 11.58
C LYS A 121 -23.11 -3.93 10.59
N ALA A 122 -22.67 -3.81 9.34
CA ALA A 122 -22.88 -4.85 8.34
C ALA A 122 -22.12 -6.14 8.70
N LEU A 123 -20.85 -6.04 9.07
CA LEU A 123 -20.03 -7.20 9.43
C LEU A 123 -20.48 -7.86 10.74
N GLU A 124 -20.86 -7.07 11.76
CA GLU A 124 -21.47 -7.56 13.02
C GLU A 124 -22.77 -8.34 12.77
N SER A 125 -23.53 -7.98 11.72
CA SER A 125 -24.74 -8.72 11.34
C SER A 125 -24.46 -10.05 10.62
N GLY A 126 -23.20 -10.44 10.50
CA GLY A 126 -22.76 -11.69 9.86
C GLY A 126 -22.58 -11.58 8.34
N ARG A 127 -22.57 -10.38 7.77
CA ARG A 127 -22.24 -10.20 6.36
C ARG A 127 -20.73 -10.35 6.16
N GLU A 128 -20.34 -10.94 5.04
CA GLU A 128 -18.92 -11.09 4.69
C GLU A 128 -18.28 -9.78 4.22
N GLU A 129 -19.08 -8.87 3.65
CA GLU A 129 -18.58 -7.62 3.10
C GLU A 129 -19.61 -6.49 3.04
N TYR A 130 -19.09 -5.27 2.98
CA TYR A 130 -19.83 -4.03 2.76
C TYR A 130 -19.05 -3.13 1.78
N GLU A 131 -19.72 -2.59 0.77
CA GLU A 131 -19.12 -1.75 -0.26
C GLU A 131 -19.72 -0.34 -0.22
N TRP A 132 -18.90 0.66 -0.53
CA TRP A 132 -19.29 2.07 -0.63
C TRP A 132 -18.48 2.76 -1.72
N ILE A 133 -19.10 3.67 -2.46
CA ILE A 133 -18.41 4.52 -3.44
C ILE A 133 -18.52 5.97 -2.99
N GLU A 134 -17.38 6.64 -2.84
CA GLU A 134 -17.29 8.04 -2.45
C GLU A 134 -16.38 8.77 -3.45
N GLY A 135 -16.98 9.61 -4.29
CA GLY A 135 -16.25 10.34 -5.33
C GLY A 135 -15.54 9.41 -6.31
N ASN A 136 -14.20 9.47 -6.33
CA ASN A 136 -13.32 8.66 -7.17
C ASN A 136 -12.70 7.47 -6.40
N MET A 137 -13.30 7.06 -5.29
CA MET A 137 -12.80 5.96 -4.47
C MET A 137 -13.88 4.89 -4.31
N TYR A 138 -13.55 3.66 -4.69
CA TYR A 138 -14.29 2.48 -4.30
C TYR A 138 -13.73 1.98 -2.96
N ARG A 139 -14.59 1.73 -1.98
CA ARG A 139 -14.22 1.15 -0.68
C ARG A 139 -14.96 -0.15 -0.45
N ARG A 140 -14.24 -1.15 0.07
CA ARG A 140 -14.79 -2.42 0.54
C ARG A 140 -14.28 -2.69 1.94
N ALA A 141 -15.18 -2.97 2.87
CA ALA A 141 -14.84 -3.62 4.13
C ALA A 141 -15.19 -5.10 4.03
N GLY A 142 -14.22 -5.99 4.23
CA GLY A 142 -14.46 -7.42 4.32
C GLY A 142 -14.20 -7.97 5.72
N ALA A 143 -14.86 -9.06 6.07
CA ALA A 143 -14.67 -9.75 7.34
C ALA A 143 -13.30 -10.44 7.40
N ILE A 144 -12.65 -10.34 8.56
CA ILE A 144 -11.49 -11.12 8.97
C ILE A 144 -11.93 -11.98 10.15
N SER A 145 -11.98 -13.30 9.96
CA SER A 145 -12.32 -14.24 11.03
C SER A 145 -11.19 -14.33 12.06
N LEU A 146 -11.41 -13.88 13.28
CA LEU A 146 -10.52 -14.08 14.41
C LEU A 146 -10.74 -15.49 14.97
N THR A 147 -9.82 -16.40 14.64
CA THR A 147 -9.82 -17.79 15.12
C THR A 147 -9.26 -17.89 16.54
N ASN A 148 -9.31 -19.08 17.16
CA ASN A 148 -8.91 -19.29 18.56
C ASN A 148 -7.55 -18.67 18.93
N ALA A 149 -6.55 -18.76 18.04
CA ALA A 149 -5.24 -18.16 18.26
C ALA A 149 -5.32 -16.63 18.41
N CYS A 150 -6.14 -15.96 17.60
CA CYS A 150 -6.36 -14.52 17.64
C CYS A 150 -7.13 -14.10 18.90
N LEU A 151 -8.05 -14.95 19.39
CA LEU A 151 -8.92 -14.62 20.53
C LEU A 151 -8.15 -14.44 21.84
N LYS A 152 -6.90 -14.92 21.94
CA LYS A 152 -6.05 -14.70 23.12
C LYS A 152 -5.87 -13.22 23.43
N CYS A 153 -5.64 -12.42 22.39
CA CYS A 153 -5.38 -10.99 22.52
C CYS A 153 -6.63 -10.14 22.26
N HIS A 154 -7.50 -10.56 21.35
CA HIS A 154 -8.70 -9.81 21.00
C HIS A 154 -9.85 -9.97 22.02
N VAL A 155 -9.87 -11.08 22.77
CA VAL A 155 -10.91 -11.37 23.77
C VAL A 155 -10.27 -12.11 24.97
N PRO A 156 -9.43 -11.43 25.77
CA PRO A 156 -8.65 -12.08 26.83
C PRO A 156 -9.55 -12.80 27.86
N ASP A 157 -10.72 -12.23 28.16
CA ASP A 157 -11.69 -12.79 29.12
C ASP A 157 -12.74 -13.72 28.50
N ARG A 158 -12.48 -14.25 27.30
CA ARG A 158 -13.45 -15.06 26.53
C ARG A 158 -14.03 -16.21 27.34
N LYS A 159 -15.33 -16.45 27.15
CA LYS A 159 -16.06 -17.61 27.72
C LYS A 159 -16.25 -18.75 26.71
N THR A 160 -16.10 -18.45 25.42
CA THR A 160 -16.24 -19.41 24.31
C THR A 160 -15.03 -19.30 23.38
N THR A 161 -14.86 -20.31 22.53
CA THR A 161 -13.86 -20.32 21.45
C THR A 161 -14.48 -20.07 20.08
N GLU A 162 -15.71 -19.55 20.05
CA GLU A 162 -16.37 -19.14 18.82
C GLU A 162 -15.58 -18.00 18.19
N ASN A 163 -15.50 -18.00 16.86
CA ASN A 163 -14.79 -16.96 16.15
C ASN A 163 -15.42 -15.59 16.43
N ARG A 164 -14.61 -14.55 16.26
CA ARG A 164 -15.06 -13.15 16.24
C ARG A 164 -14.71 -12.54 14.90
N THR A 165 -15.29 -11.40 14.62
CA THR A 165 -15.08 -10.68 13.38
C THR A 165 -14.18 -9.48 13.66
N ALA A 166 -13.15 -9.31 12.85
CA ALA A 166 -12.52 -8.03 12.59
C ALA A 166 -12.81 -7.65 11.13
N GLY A 167 -12.34 -6.49 10.68
CA GLY A 167 -12.48 -6.05 9.31
C GLY A 167 -11.16 -5.62 8.69
N LEU A 168 -11.12 -5.70 7.36
CA LEU A 168 -10.11 -5.06 6.53
C LEU A 168 -10.83 -4.19 5.52
N ILE A 169 -10.50 -2.90 5.53
CA ILE A 169 -10.93 -1.93 4.54
C ILE A 169 -9.91 -1.90 3.41
N VAL A 170 -10.39 -1.95 2.18
CA VAL A 170 -9.60 -1.77 0.96
C VAL A 170 -10.26 -0.67 0.13
N GLY A 171 -9.49 0.38 -0.17
CA GLY A 171 -9.86 1.52 -1.00
C GLY A 171 -9.09 1.50 -2.31
N ILE A 172 -9.79 1.45 -3.45
CA ILE A 172 -9.21 1.45 -4.79
C ILE A 172 -9.66 2.72 -5.54
N PRO A 173 -8.71 3.50 -6.11
CA PRO A 173 -9.06 4.65 -6.93
C PRO A 173 -9.75 4.22 -8.23
N ILE A 174 -10.88 4.85 -8.53
CA ILE A 174 -11.69 4.58 -9.72
C ILE A 174 -11.83 5.82 -10.58
N HIS A 175 -12.16 5.63 -11.87
CA HIS A 175 -12.58 6.75 -12.71
C HIS A 175 -13.86 7.38 -12.15
N LYS A 176 -13.96 8.71 -12.24
CA LYS A 176 -15.26 9.39 -12.08
C LYS A 176 -16.14 8.99 -13.27
N GLU A 177 -17.34 8.52 -12.99
CA GLU A 177 -18.39 8.38 -14.01
C GLU A 177 -18.89 9.76 -14.47
#